data_AF-A0A2K0XM23-F1
#
_entry.id   AF-A0A2K0XM23-F1
#
_cell.length_a   1.000
_cell.length_b   1.000
_cell.length_c   1.000
_cell.angle_alpha   90.00
_cell.angle_beta   90.00
_cell.angle_gamma   90.00
#
_symmetry.space_group_name_H-M   'P 1'
#
loop_
_entity.id
_entity.type
_entity.pdbx_description
1 polymer ?
#
loop_
_entity_poly.entity_id
_entity_poly.type
_entity_poly.pdbx_seq_one_letter_code
_entity_poly.pdbx_strand_id
1 'polypeptide(L)'
;MKQLSKVQSILFLSGGAMMVIGAGCFAFMWQQHIVCWIYLLGALLFGVIQMMQTYEGSSLTVKRLKKIMTFADVLFILSGLLMVDMVFQFFKAAFSNYLTYYQLVYNKWVVLLLVAALLEMYTMHRIGHELSKEKS
;
A
#
# COMPACT_ATOMS: atom_id res chain seq x y z
N MET A 1 19.52 -7.48 0.84
CA MET A 1 18.69 -6.35 1.32
C MET A 1 19.26 -5.90 2.65
N LYS A 2 19.36 -4.58 2.90
CA LYS A 2 19.74 -4.09 4.23
C LYS A 2 18.84 -4.76 5.26
N GLN A 3 19.43 -5.47 6.22
CA GLN A 3 18.63 -6.13 7.24
C GLN A 3 17.90 -5.06 8.05
N LEU A 4 16.58 -5.22 8.16
CA LEU A 4 15.77 -4.39 9.04
C LEU A 4 16.26 -4.59 10.48
N SER A 5 16.42 -3.48 11.20
CA SER A 5 16.49 -3.55 12.67
C SER A 5 15.21 -4.23 13.19
N LYS A 6 15.30 -4.94 14.31
CA LYS A 6 14.12 -5.57 14.96
C LYS A 6 12.95 -4.58 15.10
N VAL A 7 13.25 -3.32 15.40
CA VAL A 7 12.24 -2.23 15.51
C VAL A 7 11.56 -1.97 14.16
N GLN A 8 12.33 -1.90 13.07
CA GLN A 8 11.77 -1.65 11.75
C GLN A 8 10.95 -2.84 11.23
N SER A 9 11.34 -4.07 11.56
CA SER A 9 10.54 -5.27 11.26
C SER A 9 9.21 -5.29 12.01
N ILE A 10 9.21 -4.90 13.29
CA ILE A 10 7.98 -4.80 14.08
C ILE A 10 7.07 -3.72 13.50
N LEU A 11 7.63 -2.54 13.17
CA LEU A 11 6.89 -1.44 12.55
C LEU A 11 6.31 -1.81 11.19
N PHE A 12 7.06 -2.56 10.38
CA PHE A 12 6.61 -3.08 9.10
C PHE A 12 5.41 -4.01 9.27
N LEU A 13 5.50 -4.98 10.18
CA LEU A 13 4.43 -5.92 10.47
C LEU A 13 3.19 -5.21 11.04
N SER A 14 3.39 -4.26 11.96
CA SER A 14 2.29 -3.47 12.52
C SER A 14 1.62 -2.60 11.47
N GLY A 15 2.40 -1.98 10.57
CA GLY A 15 1.86 -1.19 9.45
C GLY A 15 0.98 -2.03 8.54
N GLY A 16 1.45 -3.21 8.12
CA GLY A 16 0.66 -4.15 7.33
C GLY A 16 -0.59 -4.65 8.06
N ALA A 17 -0.50 -4.97 9.35
CA ALA A 17 -1.66 -5.37 10.14
C ALA A 17 -2.71 -4.25 10.22
N MET A 18 -2.29 -3.00 10.44
CA MET A 18 -3.19 -1.84 10.45
C MET A 18 -3.85 -1.62 9.09
N MET A 19 -3.15 -1.85 7.98
CA MET A 19 -3.74 -1.78 6.64
C MET A 19 -4.84 -2.82 6.44
N VAL A 20 -4.61 -4.08 6.85
CA VAL A 20 -5.61 -5.16 6.68
C VAL A 20 -6.83 -4.92 7.56
N ILE A 21 -6.61 -4.55 8.83
CA ILE A 21 -7.70 -4.22 9.76
C ILE A 21 -8.48 -3.00 9.26
N GLY A 22 -7.77 -1.97 8.80
CA GLY A 22 -8.35 -0.76 8.21
C GLY A 22 -9.23 -1.07 7.00
N ALA A 23 -8.70 -1.80 6.03
CA ALA A 23 -9.46 -2.16 4.82
C ALA A 23 -10.66 -3.07 5.14
N GLY A 24 -10.48 -4.04 6.05
CA GLY A 24 -11.53 -4.97 6.47
C GLY A 24 -12.68 -4.25 7.17
N CYS A 25 -12.40 -3.48 8.22
CA CYS A 25 -13.42 -2.74 8.95
C CYS A 25 -14.14 -1.72 8.05
N PHE A 26 -13.44 -1.11 7.10
CA PHE A 26 -14.04 -0.16 6.16
C PHE A 26 -14.99 -0.87 5.19
N ALA A 27 -14.64 -2.08 4.73
CA ALA A 27 -15.49 -2.91 3.86
C ALA A 27 -16.78 -3.37 4.56
N PHE A 28 -16.73 -3.67 5.87
CA PHE A 28 -17.92 -3.98 6.68
C PHE A 28 -18.78 -2.75 7.05
N MET A 29 -18.45 -1.57 6.51
CA MET A 29 -19.10 -0.29 6.82
C MET A 29 -19.07 0.08 8.32
N TRP A 30 -18.09 -0.46 9.06
CA TRP A 30 -17.94 -0.22 10.49
C TRP A 30 -17.13 1.06 10.74
N GLN A 31 -17.77 2.11 11.26
CA GLN A 31 -17.12 3.40 11.63
C GLN A 31 -16.10 3.91 10.59
N GLN A 32 -16.59 4.10 9.36
CA GLN A 32 -15.76 4.48 8.20
C GLN A 32 -14.91 5.75 8.43
N HIS A 33 -15.39 6.69 9.25
CA HIS A 33 -14.66 7.91 9.61
C HIS A 33 -13.33 7.66 10.30
N ILE A 34 -13.26 6.70 11.22
CA ILE A 34 -12.05 6.43 12.03
C ILE A 34 -11.15 5.45 11.29
N VAL A 35 -11.76 4.42 10.72
CA VAL A 35 -11.05 3.31 10.08
C VAL A 35 -10.25 3.76 8.87
N CYS A 36 -10.72 4.79 8.16
CA CYS A 36 -10.00 5.37 7.05
C CYS A 36 -8.63 5.95 7.46
N TRP A 37 -8.57 6.65 8.60
CA TRP A 37 -7.32 7.17 9.13
C TRP A 37 -6.37 6.05 9.58
N ILE A 38 -6.93 4.98 10.16
CA ILE A 38 -6.15 3.80 10.55
C ILE A 38 -5.50 3.14 9.33
N TYR A 39 -6.26 2.97 8.24
CA TYR A 39 -5.74 2.44 6.98
C TYR A 39 -4.62 3.32 6.42
N LEU A 40 -4.87 4.62 6.31
CA LEU A 40 -3.92 5.57 5.72
C LEU A 40 -2.62 5.64 6.53
N LEU A 41 -2.72 5.65 7.85
CA LEU A 41 -1.57 5.61 8.75
C LEU A 41 -0.78 4.29 8.61
N GLY A 42 -1.48 3.17 8.51
CA GLY A 42 -0.87 1.86 8.23
C GLY A 42 -0.13 1.84 6.89
N ALA A 43 -0.74 2.36 5.83
CA ALA A 43 -0.17 2.42 4.48
C ALA A 43 1.08 3.31 4.43
N LEU A 44 1.07 4.44 5.13
CA LEU A 44 2.24 5.32 5.24
C LEU A 44 3.39 4.63 5.99
N LEU A 45 3.11 4.03 7.15
CA LEU A 45 4.14 3.33 7.93
C LEU A 45 4.76 2.18 7.12
N PHE A 46 3.91 1.38 6.48
CA PHE A 46 4.33 0.28 5.63
C PHE A 46 5.21 0.76 4.48
N GLY A 47 4.73 1.71 3.68
CA GLY A 47 5.45 2.25 2.53
C GLY A 47 6.76 2.94 2.88
N VAL A 48 6.81 3.70 3.99
CA VAL A 48 8.06 4.35 4.45
C VAL A 48 9.12 3.32 4.80
N ILE A 49 8.75 2.29 5.57
CA ILE A 49 9.71 1.24 5.94
C ILE A 49 10.15 0.45 4.70
N GLN A 50 9.23 0.15 3.75
CA GLN A 50 9.59 -0.47 2.48
C GLN A 50 10.57 0.36 1.66
N MET A 51 10.41 1.68 1.61
CA MET A 51 11.33 2.59 0.92
C MET A 51 12.71 2.66 1.59
N MET A 52 12.78 2.55 2.91
CA MET A 52 14.05 2.53 3.65
C MET A 52 14.85 1.23 3.47
N GLN A 53 14.22 0.14 3.03
CA GLN A 53 14.88 -1.12 2.73
C GLN A 53 15.63 -1.08 1.39
N THR A 54 16.77 -0.39 1.36
CA THR A 54 17.62 -0.36 0.17
C THR A 54 18.30 -1.73 -0.05
N TYR A 55 18.26 -2.22 -1.29
CA TYR A 55 18.99 -3.42 -1.70
C TYR A 55 20.44 -3.07 -2.05
N GLU A 56 21.40 -3.60 -1.27
CA GLU A 56 22.84 -3.39 -1.45
C GLU A 56 23.52 -4.37 -2.43
N GLY A 57 22.81 -5.35 -2.99
CA GLY A 57 23.40 -6.32 -3.91
C GLY A 57 23.64 -5.77 -5.32
N SER A 58 24.43 -6.50 -6.11
CA SER A 58 24.87 -6.15 -7.46
C SER A 58 23.83 -6.45 -8.56
N SER A 59 22.81 -7.28 -8.29
CA SER A 59 21.83 -7.68 -9.30
C SER A 59 20.89 -6.53 -9.69
N LEU A 60 20.98 -6.14 -10.97
CA LEU A 60 20.11 -5.13 -11.59
C LEU A 60 18.63 -5.55 -11.58
N THR A 61 18.37 -6.86 -11.65
CA THR A 61 17.02 -7.44 -11.62
C THR A 61 16.30 -7.06 -10.32
N VAL A 62 16.92 -7.27 -9.15
CA VAL A 62 16.33 -6.98 -7.84
C VAL A 62 16.10 -5.47 -7.66
N LYS A 63 16.99 -4.61 -8.18
CA LYS A 63 16.78 -3.16 -8.18
C LYS A 63 15.53 -2.72 -8.96
N ARG A 64 15.26 -3.34 -10.12
CA ARG A 64 14.04 -3.06 -10.89
C ARG A 64 12.79 -3.57 -10.19
N LEU A 65 12.84 -4.78 -9.63
CA LEU A 65 11.75 -5.35 -8.84
C LEU A 65 11.42 -4.49 -7.62
N LYS A 66 12.43 -3.90 -6.94
CA LYS A 66 12.18 -3.00 -5.81
C LYS A 66 11.47 -1.71 -6.22
N LYS A 67 11.72 -1.18 -7.43
CA LYS A 67 10.93 -0.05 -7.95
C LYS A 67 9.46 -0.41 -8.17
N ILE A 68 9.17 -1.62 -8.64
CA ILE A 68 7.80 -2.12 -8.82
C ILE A 68 7.12 -2.30 -7.45
N MET A 69 7.86 -2.78 -6.45
CA MET A 69 7.37 -2.91 -5.08
C MET A 69 7.00 -1.53 -4.49
N THR A 70 7.87 -0.53 -4.64
CA THR A 70 7.56 0.86 -4.22
C THR A 70 6.37 1.44 -4.99
N PHE A 71 6.19 1.06 -6.26
CA PHE A 71 5.01 1.46 -7.01
C PHE A 71 3.72 0.85 -6.40
N ALA A 72 3.77 -0.40 -5.94
CA ALA A 72 2.67 -1.01 -5.20
C ALA A 72 2.37 -0.27 -3.87
N ASP A 73 3.40 0.14 -3.12
CA ASP A 73 3.24 0.94 -1.90
C ASP A 73 2.53 2.28 -2.17
N VAL A 74 2.88 2.95 -3.26
CA VAL A 74 2.22 4.20 -3.68
C VAL A 74 0.76 3.94 -4.00
N LEU A 75 0.42 2.81 -4.63
CA LEU A 75 -0.97 2.43 -4.89
C LEU A 75 -1.75 2.16 -3.61
N PHE A 76 -1.13 1.60 -2.57
CA PHE A 76 -1.77 1.45 -1.26
C PHE A 76 -2.08 2.80 -0.60
N ILE A 77 -1.13 3.73 -0.62
CA ILE A 77 -1.36 5.09 -0.10
C ILE A 77 -2.46 5.79 -0.90
N LEU A 78 -2.45 5.65 -2.23
CA LEU A 78 -3.48 6.21 -3.11
C LEU A 78 -4.86 5.61 -2.82
N SER A 79 -4.95 4.29 -2.59
CA SER A 79 -6.17 3.63 -2.14
C SER A 79 -6.69 4.24 -0.83
N GLY A 80 -5.79 4.53 0.11
CA GLY A 80 -6.15 5.16 1.39
C GLY A 80 -6.67 6.58 1.23
N LEU A 81 -6.05 7.36 0.35
CA LEU A 81 -6.52 8.70 0.01
C LEU A 81 -7.92 8.67 -0.61
N LEU A 82 -8.22 7.68 -1.45
CA LEU A 82 -9.57 7.50 -2.02
C LEU A 82 -10.60 7.09 -0.96
N MET A 83 -10.21 6.29 0.04
CA MET A 83 -11.09 6.03 1.19
C MET A 83 -11.40 7.32 1.96
N VAL A 84 -10.39 8.19 2.17
CA VAL A 84 -10.57 9.47 2.88
C VAL A 84 -11.51 10.36 2.08
N ASP A 85 -11.30 10.44 0.77
CA ASP A 85 -12.13 11.24 -0.09
C ASP A 85 -13.59 10.77 -0.10
N MET A 86 -13.83 9.45 -0.09
CA MET A 86 -15.18 8.89 -0.01
C MET A 86 -15.93 9.34 1.25
N VAL A 87 -15.22 9.47 2.37
CA VAL A 87 -15.80 9.83 3.68
C VAL A 87 -15.95 11.34 3.84
N PHE A 88 -14.91 12.11 3.51
CA PHE A 88 -14.85 13.55 3.76
C PHE A 88 -15.33 14.39 2.57
N GLN A 89 -15.54 13.78 1.40
CA GLN A 89 -15.96 14.43 0.15
C GLN A 89 -15.10 15.65 -0.21
N PHE A 90 -13.78 15.56 0.04
CA PHE A 90 -12.86 16.70 -0.11
C PHE A 90 -12.72 17.12 -1.59
N PHE A 91 -12.65 16.16 -2.52
CA PHE A 91 -12.58 16.41 -3.96
C PHE A 91 -13.92 16.78 -4.60
N LYS A 92 -15.03 16.73 -3.86
CA LYS A 92 -16.36 17.12 -4.37
C LYS A 92 -16.40 18.58 -4.84
N ALA A 93 -15.61 19.46 -4.23
CA ALA A 93 -15.51 20.86 -4.63
C ALA A 93 -14.67 21.06 -5.93
N ALA A 94 -13.78 20.13 -6.25
CA ALA A 94 -12.93 20.20 -7.44
C ALA A 94 -13.62 19.64 -8.71
N PHE A 95 -14.67 18.83 -8.55
CA PHE A 95 -15.44 18.27 -9.65
C PHE A 95 -16.81 18.96 -9.77
N SER A 96 -17.04 19.65 -10.89
CA SER A 96 -18.30 20.37 -11.19
C SER A 96 -19.52 19.48 -11.45
N ASN A 97 -19.33 18.16 -11.64
CA ASN A 97 -20.38 17.21 -12.00
C ASN A 97 -20.45 16.03 -11.00
N TYR A 98 -21.60 15.88 -10.33
CA TYR A 98 -21.88 14.81 -9.36
C TYR A 98 -21.81 13.40 -9.96
N LEU A 99 -22.19 13.24 -11.23
CA LEU A 99 -22.21 11.95 -11.94
C LEU A 99 -20.79 11.43 -12.24
N THR A 100 -19.87 12.32 -12.64
CA THR A 100 -18.47 11.99 -12.95
C THR A 100 -17.71 11.56 -11.70
N TYR A 101 -17.99 12.20 -10.56
CA TYR A 101 -17.40 11.86 -9.26
C TYR A 101 -17.81 10.45 -8.80
N TYR A 102 -19.11 10.12 -8.89
CA TYR A 102 -19.60 8.78 -8.55
C TYR A 102 -19.03 7.68 -9.46
N GLN A 103 -18.92 7.93 -10.77
CA GLN A 103 -18.38 6.94 -11.71
C GLN A 103 -16.87 6.69 -11.59
N LEU A 104 -16.09 7.68 -11.16
CA LEU A 104 -14.63 7.59 -11.10
C LEU A 104 -14.11 7.21 -9.72
N VAL A 105 -14.72 7.74 -8.65
CA VAL A 105 -14.13 7.69 -7.30
C VAL A 105 -14.87 6.72 -6.37
N TYR A 106 -16.18 6.54 -6.56
CA TYR A 106 -16.98 5.70 -5.68
C TYR A 106 -16.54 4.22 -5.75
N ASN A 107 -16.10 3.68 -4.62
CA ASN A 107 -15.76 2.27 -4.40
C ASN A 107 -14.58 1.69 -5.22
N LYS A 108 -13.84 2.50 -5.99
CA LYS A 108 -12.66 2.02 -6.74
C LYS A 108 -11.41 1.83 -5.89
N TRP A 109 -11.42 2.31 -4.64
CA TRP A 109 -10.36 2.06 -3.69
C TRP A 109 -10.07 0.56 -3.54
N VAL A 110 -11.11 -0.30 -3.55
CA VAL A 110 -10.97 -1.77 -3.45
C VAL A 110 -10.15 -2.31 -4.61
N VAL A 111 -10.44 -1.85 -5.83
CA VAL A 111 -9.74 -2.30 -7.04
C VAL A 111 -8.28 -1.86 -6.99
N LEU A 112 -7.99 -0.63 -6.57
CA LEU A 112 -6.63 -0.14 -6.41
C LEU A 112 -5.86 -0.91 -5.34
N LEU A 113 -6.49 -1.19 -4.20
CA LEU A 113 -5.92 -2.02 -3.14
C LEU A 113 -5.59 -3.42 -3.65
N LEU A 114 -6.51 -4.04 -4.39
CA LEU A 114 -6.31 -5.39 -4.93
C LEU A 114 -5.17 -5.43 -5.95
N VAL A 115 -5.10 -4.44 -6.85
CA VAL A 115 -3.99 -4.31 -7.80
C VAL A 115 -2.67 -4.10 -7.08
N ALA A 116 -2.64 -3.24 -6.05
CA ALA A 116 -1.45 -3.02 -5.22
C ALA A 116 -0.99 -4.31 -4.54
N ALA A 117 -1.91 -5.06 -3.92
CA ALA A 117 -1.61 -6.31 -3.24
C ALA A 117 -1.06 -7.39 -4.19
N LEU A 118 -1.61 -7.51 -5.40
CA LEU A 118 -1.11 -8.46 -6.39
C LEU A 118 0.30 -8.09 -6.88
N LEU A 119 0.56 -6.80 -7.14
CA LEU A 119 1.89 -6.30 -7.51
C LEU A 119 2.89 -6.55 -6.39
N GLU A 120 2.52 -6.24 -5.16
CA GLU A 120 3.38 -6.44 -4.01
C GLU A 120 3.71 -7.93 -3.80
N MET A 121 2.70 -8.81 -3.81
CA MET A 121 2.89 -10.25 -3.68
C MET A 121 3.79 -10.81 -4.79
N TYR A 122 3.59 -10.39 -6.04
CA TYR A 122 4.42 -10.80 -7.17
C TYR A 122 5.88 -10.38 -6.98
N THR A 123 6.12 -9.13 -6.59
CA THR A 123 7.49 -8.63 -6.38
C THR A 123 8.17 -9.31 -5.21
N MET A 124 7.47 -9.50 -4.08
CA MET A 124 7.97 -10.23 -2.90
C MET A 124 8.38 -11.66 -3.25
N HIS A 125 7.50 -12.41 -3.93
CA HIS A 125 7.79 -13.79 -4.32
C HIS A 125 9.01 -13.87 -5.25
N ARG A 126 9.08 -12.98 -6.25
CA ARG A 126 10.18 -13.00 -7.23
C ARG A 126 11.51 -12.52 -6.65
N ILE A 127 11.50 -11.50 -5.78
CA ILE A 127 12.69 -11.07 -5.03
C ILE A 127 13.19 -12.24 -4.17
N GLY A 128 12.30 -12.95 -3.47
CA GLY A 128 12.66 -14.14 -2.68
C GLY A 128 13.33 -15.24 -3.51
N HIS A 129 12.81 -15.51 -4.71
CA HIS A 129 13.38 -16.51 -5.61
C HIS A 129 14.78 -16.11 -6.12
N GLU A 130 14.98 -14.85 -6.52
CA GLU A 130 16.29 -14.35 -6.99
C GLU A 130 17.34 -14.35 -5.87
N LEU A 131 16.97 -13.96 -4.64
CA LEU A 131 17.86 -14.01 -3.47
C LEU A 131 18.22 -15.44 -3.05
N SER A 132 17.34 -16.41 -3.28
CA SER A 132 17.64 -17.82 -3.02
C SER A 132 18.64 -18.40 -4.01
N LYS A 133 18.64 -17.91 -5.26
CA LYS A 133 19.61 -18.31 -6.29
C LYS A 133 20.99 -17.71 -6.05
N GLU A 134 21.08 -16.49 -5.52
CA GLU A 134 22.37 -15.87 -5.17
C GLU A 134 23.06 -16.55 -3.97
N LYS A 135 22.32 -17.30 -3.14
CA LYS A 135 22.82 -17.97 -1.93
C LYS A 135 23.22 -19.44 -2.15
N SER A 136 22.96 -20.01 -3.32
CA SER A 136 23.30 -21.39 -3.68
C SER A 136 24.46 -21.43 -4.65
#